data_AF-A0A7W0KN88-F1
#
_entry.id   AF-A0A7W0KN88-F1
#
_cell.length_a   1.000
_cell.length_b   1.000
_cell.length_c   1.000
_cell.angle_alpha   90.00
_cell.angle_beta   90.00
_cell.angle_gamma   90.00
#
_symmetry.space_group_name_H-M   'P 1'
#
loop_
_entity.id
_entity.type
_entity.pdbx_description
1 polymer ?
#
loop_
_entity_poly.entity_id
_entity_poly.type
_entity_poly.pdbx_seq_one_letter_code
_entity_poly.pdbx_strand_id
1 'polypeptide(L)'
;MASRIIDLRFLGEGQPDAPHAAPHPFVNEEIYRCIPLFDPGVLGIEPQLLAELRATGTTGEIYCASADHNGPRIAAAVAAIVSAPSGPVGVHCAEGKDRTGIVIALALAIAGVDRHQIAEDYAASAGHLASRFSAALSAEADPDARKMMRRGQATEPATMLTLLDHLESRYAGAASYLRSNGVDEHQLVALHSRLTGVS
;
A
#
# COMPACT_ATOMS: atom_id res chain seq x y z
N MET A 1 5.92 21.85 -4.28
CA MET A 1 5.06 21.35 -3.17
C MET A 1 4.05 20.37 -3.76
N ALA A 2 3.63 19.35 -3.00
CA ALA A 2 2.62 18.40 -3.46
C ALA A 2 1.26 19.10 -3.65
N SER A 3 0.51 18.72 -4.68
CA SER A 3 -0.87 19.16 -4.89
C SER A 3 -1.88 18.31 -4.10
N ARG A 4 -1.48 17.14 -3.60
CA ARG A 4 -2.28 16.24 -2.76
C ARG A 4 -1.38 15.39 -1.88
N ILE A 5 -1.81 15.16 -0.64
CA ILE A 5 -1.25 14.18 0.29
C ILE A 5 -2.37 13.19 0.64
N ILE A 6 -2.13 11.91 0.40
CA ILE A 6 -3.04 10.80 0.69
C ILE A 6 -2.45 10.00 1.84
N ASP A 7 -3.13 10.05 2.98
CA ASP A 7 -2.77 9.31 4.18
C ASP A 7 -3.61 8.03 4.27
N LEU A 8 -2.96 6.88 4.13
CA LEU A 8 -3.57 5.55 4.17
C LEU A 8 -3.70 4.97 5.58
N ARG A 9 -3.30 5.72 6.61
CA ARG A 9 -3.40 5.31 8.02
C ARG A 9 -4.85 5.35 8.49
N PHE A 10 -5.20 4.43 9.37
CA PHE A 10 -6.46 4.49 10.10
C PHE A 10 -6.40 5.58 11.17
N LEU A 11 -7.55 6.17 11.53
CA LEU A 11 -7.64 7.24 12.55
C LEU A 11 -7.11 6.80 13.93
N GLY A 12 -7.07 5.49 14.19
CA GLY A 12 -6.48 4.84 15.36
C GLY A 12 -4.94 4.82 15.38
N GLU A 13 -4.29 4.82 14.21
CA GLU A 13 -2.81 4.87 14.12
C GLU A 13 -2.25 6.24 14.52
N GLY A 14 -3.12 7.23 14.78
CA GLY A 14 -2.84 8.54 15.36
C GLY A 14 -3.55 8.84 16.68
N GLN A 15 -3.92 7.83 17.47
CA GLN A 15 -4.37 8.02 18.86
C GLN A 15 -3.18 8.14 19.82
N PRO A 16 -3.31 8.78 21.00
CA PRO A 16 -2.21 9.09 21.94
C PRO A 16 -1.24 7.93 22.23
N ASP A 17 -1.75 6.70 22.19
CA ASP A 17 -1.01 5.49 22.53
C ASP A 17 -0.46 4.73 21.30
N ALA A 18 -0.72 5.21 20.09
CA ALA A 18 -0.22 4.64 18.84
C ALA A 18 1.10 5.31 18.42
N PRO A 19 2.04 4.59 17.77
CA PRO A 19 3.35 5.13 17.37
C PRO A 19 3.31 6.28 16.34
N HIS A 20 2.13 6.78 15.95
CA HIS A 20 1.95 8.03 15.19
C HIS A 20 0.83 8.94 15.72
N ALA A 21 0.64 8.96 17.05
CA ALA A 21 -0.37 9.72 17.82
C ALA A 21 -0.60 11.19 17.45
N ALA A 22 0.39 11.86 16.85
CA ALA A 22 0.22 13.25 16.44
C ALA A 22 -0.62 13.32 15.15
N PRO A 23 -1.61 14.24 15.08
CA PRO A 23 -2.34 14.48 13.84
C PRO A 23 -1.35 14.82 12.73
N HIS A 24 -1.67 14.41 11.50
CA HIS A 24 -0.81 14.69 10.35
C HIS A 24 -0.57 16.22 10.23
N PRO A 25 0.66 16.69 9.93
CA PRO A 25 0.98 18.12 9.92
C PRO A 25 0.09 18.96 8.99
N PHE A 26 -0.48 18.33 7.97
CA PHE A 26 -1.35 18.96 6.97
C PHE A 26 -2.85 18.66 7.18
N VAL A 27 -3.27 18.13 8.34
CA VAL A 27 -4.64 17.63 8.57
C VAL A 27 -5.74 18.69 8.28
N ASN A 28 -5.43 19.97 8.48
CA ASN A 28 -6.36 21.08 8.25
C ASN A 28 -6.20 21.74 6.87
N GLU A 29 -5.32 21.21 6.02
CA GLU A 29 -5.00 21.78 4.72
C GLU A 29 -5.82 21.13 3.60
N GLU A 30 -6.23 21.90 2.59
CA GLU A 30 -7.03 21.40 1.47
C GLU A 30 -6.30 20.32 0.66
N ILE A 31 -4.97 20.28 0.70
CA ILE A 31 -4.16 19.27 0.02
C ILE A 31 -4.22 17.91 0.70
N TYR A 32 -4.68 17.80 1.94
CA TYR A 32 -4.65 16.55 2.70
C TYR A 32 -5.95 15.75 2.56
N ARG A 33 -5.82 14.44 2.33
CA ARG A 33 -6.93 13.49 2.34
C ARG A 33 -6.53 12.26 3.14
N CYS A 34 -7.29 11.97 4.20
CA CYS A 34 -7.20 10.70 4.90
C CYS A 34 -8.11 9.70 4.20
N ILE A 35 -7.53 8.63 3.69
CA ILE A 35 -8.25 7.52 3.06
C ILE A 35 -7.76 6.25 3.74
N PRO A 36 -8.33 5.92 4.92
CA PRO A 36 -7.94 4.73 5.65
C PRO A 36 -8.10 3.50 4.77
N LEU A 37 -6.97 2.85 4.47
CA LEU A 37 -7.03 1.67 3.61
C LEU A 37 -7.57 0.46 4.39
N PHE A 38 -7.54 0.49 5.75
CA PHE A 38 -7.99 -0.59 6.65
C PHE A 38 -8.66 -0.08 7.94
N ASP A 39 -9.56 -0.91 8.50
CA ASP A 39 -10.07 -0.88 9.90
C ASP A 39 -9.10 -1.63 10.86
N PRO A 40 -9.25 -1.64 12.21
CA PRO A 40 -8.19 -2.13 13.10
C PRO A 40 -7.82 -3.61 12.88
N GLY A 41 -6.73 -3.82 12.13
CA GLY A 41 -6.12 -5.10 11.76
C GLY A 41 -4.97 -4.88 10.77
N VAL A 42 -3.93 -5.73 10.78
CA VAL A 42 -2.81 -5.56 9.84
C VAL A 42 -3.30 -5.90 8.43
N LEU A 43 -3.19 -4.93 7.54
CA LEU A 43 -3.65 -5.06 6.16
C LEU A 43 -5.16 -5.30 5.99
N GLY A 44 -5.97 -4.96 7.01
CA GLY A 44 -7.43 -5.11 6.96
C GLY A 44 -7.86 -6.55 6.67
N ILE A 45 -7.11 -7.53 7.17
CA ILE A 45 -7.41 -8.95 7.09
C ILE A 45 -7.84 -9.43 8.49
N GLU A 46 -8.79 -10.36 8.54
CA GLU A 46 -9.22 -11.00 9.78
C GLU A 46 -8.01 -11.54 10.58
N PRO A 47 -7.93 -11.30 11.91
CA PRO A 47 -6.75 -11.66 12.71
C PRO A 47 -6.34 -13.14 12.61
N GLN A 48 -7.31 -14.05 12.49
CA GLN A 48 -7.06 -15.49 12.37
C GLN A 48 -6.41 -15.84 11.03
N LEU A 49 -6.92 -15.29 9.93
CA LEU A 49 -6.35 -15.48 8.60
C LEU A 49 -4.95 -14.86 8.51
N LEU A 50 -4.77 -13.67 9.09
CA LEU A 50 -3.46 -13.04 9.16
C LEU A 50 -2.46 -13.90 9.96
N ALA A 51 -2.88 -14.47 11.09
CA ALA A 51 -2.03 -15.33 11.90
C ALA A 51 -1.63 -16.60 11.13
N GLU A 52 -2.57 -17.21 10.42
CA GLU A 52 -2.32 -18.35 9.54
C GLU A 52 -1.31 -18.00 8.43
N LEU A 53 -1.56 -16.94 7.67
CA LEU A 53 -0.67 -16.51 6.59
C LEU A 53 0.72 -16.12 7.10
N ARG A 54 0.82 -15.55 8.31
CA ARG A 54 2.12 -15.29 8.95
C ARG A 54 2.85 -16.56 9.37
N ALA A 55 2.11 -17.58 9.80
CA ALA A 55 2.68 -18.86 10.20
C ALA A 55 3.20 -19.66 9.00
N THR A 56 2.40 -19.76 7.93
CA THR A 56 2.63 -20.73 6.84
C THR A 56 2.82 -20.10 5.47
N GLY A 57 2.32 -18.89 5.25
CA GLY A 57 2.35 -18.19 3.96
C GLY A 57 3.50 -17.20 3.81
N THR A 58 3.38 -16.38 2.77
CA THR A 58 4.30 -15.33 2.33
C THR A 58 3.67 -13.96 2.48
N THR A 59 4.51 -12.91 2.49
CA THR A 59 4.00 -11.52 2.46
C THR A 59 3.17 -11.24 1.22
N GLY A 60 3.51 -11.86 0.08
CA GLY A 60 2.74 -11.77 -1.15
C GLY A 60 1.31 -12.29 -0.98
N GLU A 61 1.13 -13.46 -0.35
CA GLU A 61 -0.21 -14.00 -0.06
C GLU A 61 -1.01 -13.13 0.91
N ILE A 62 -0.35 -12.48 1.86
CA ILE A 62 -1.00 -11.46 2.71
C ILE A 62 -1.48 -10.29 1.85
N TYR A 63 -0.71 -9.86 0.83
CA TYR A 63 -1.15 -8.77 -0.05
C TYR A 63 -2.31 -9.19 -0.94
N CYS A 64 -2.32 -10.44 -1.41
CA CYS A 64 -3.46 -11.01 -2.14
C CYS A 64 -4.73 -11.02 -1.28
N ALA A 65 -4.64 -11.52 -0.05
CA ALA A 65 -5.77 -11.51 0.89
C ALA A 65 -6.26 -10.09 1.20
N SER A 66 -5.32 -9.14 1.35
CA SER A 66 -5.63 -7.72 1.51
C SER A 66 -6.36 -7.16 0.29
N ALA A 67 -5.89 -7.48 -0.93
CA ALA A 67 -6.50 -7.02 -2.17
C ALA A 67 -7.93 -7.58 -2.34
N ASP A 68 -8.15 -8.83 -1.96
CA ASP A 68 -9.46 -9.48 -1.99
C ASP A 68 -10.44 -8.84 -1.00
N HIS A 69 -9.98 -8.53 0.21
CA HIS A 69 -10.84 -8.00 1.27
C HIS A 69 -11.09 -6.49 1.14
N ASN A 70 -10.10 -5.73 0.66
CA ASN A 70 -10.10 -4.26 0.74
C ASN A 70 -10.26 -3.57 -0.62
N GLY A 71 -10.73 -4.29 -1.64
CA GLY A 71 -10.89 -3.79 -3.01
C GLY A 71 -11.47 -2.37 -3.12
N PRO A 72 -12.64 -2.07 -2.53
CA PRO A 72 -13.22 -0.72 -2.59
C PRO A 72 -12.35 0.36 -1.93
N ARG A 73 -11.65 0.05 -0.84
CA ARG A 73 -10.77 1.01 -0.15
C ARG A 73 -9.48 1.26 -0.94
N ILE A 74 -8.92 0.21 -1.54
CA ILE A 74 -7.76 0.30 -2.44
C ILE A 74 -8.12 1.14 -3.68
N ALA A 75 -9.27 0.86 -4.30
CA ALA A 75 -9.79 1.63 -5.41
C ALA A 75 -9.99 3.12 -5.05
N ALA A 76 -10.54 3.41 -3.86
CA ALA A 76 -10.71 4.78 -3.39
C ALA A 76 -9.37 5.53 -3.24
N ALA A 77 -8.32 4.86 -2.75
CA ALA A 77 -6.98 5.44 -2.66
C ALA A 77 -6.40 5.75 -4.05
N VAL A 78 -6.57 4.85 -5.02
CA VAL A 78 -6.15 5.09 -6.42
C VAL A 78 -6.96 6.25 -7.05
N ALA A 79 -8.28 6.28 -6.87
CA ALA A 79 -9.13 7.38 -7.35
C ALA A 79 -8.77 8.75 -6.74
N ALA A 80 -8.20 8.76 -5.54
CA ALA A 80 -7.72 9.98 -4.90
C ALA A 80 -6.43 10.55 -5.53
N ILE A 81 -5.63 9.71 -6.19
CA ILE A 81 -4.51 10.15 -7.02
C ILE A 81 -5.05 10.85 -8.26
N VAL A 82 -6.08 10.28 -8.88
CA VAL A 82 -6.73 10.82 -10.09
C VAL A 82 -7.37 12.18 -9.81
N SER A 83 -8.14 12.29 -8.73
CA SER A 83 -8.86 13.51 -8.33
C SER A 83 -7.97 14.60 -7.71
N ALA A 84 -6.65 14.40 -7.66
CA ALA A 84 -5.73 15.42 -7.19
C ALA A 84 -5.62 16.58 -8.19
N PRO A 85 -5.51 17.84 -7.74
CA PRO A 85 -5.17 18.96 -8.62
C PRO A 85 -3.87 18.67 -9.38
N SER A 86 -3.66 19.32 -10.53
CA SER A 86 -2.42 19.19 -11.30
C SER A 86 -1.19 19.41 -10.41
N GLY A 87 -0.21 18.50 -10.51
CA GLY A 87 1.00 18.52 -9.70
C GLY A 87 1.29 17.21 -8.96
N PRO A 88 2.32 17.20 -8.10
CA PRO A 88 2.79 15.99 -7.43
C PRO A 88 1.80 15.48 -6.38
N VAL A 89 1.61 14.17 -6.31
CA VAL A 89 0.77 13.52 -5.27
C VAL A 89 1.67 12.71 -4.35
N GLY A 90 1.58 12.94 -3.04
CA GLY A 90 2.21 12.10 -2.03
C GLY A 90 1.23 11.06 -1.52
N VAL A 91 1.63 9.79 -1.48
CA VAL A 91 0.85 8.69 -0.88
C VAL A 91 1.70 8.06 0.22
N HIS A 92 1.18 7.97 1.44
CA HIS A 92 1.92 7.38 2.54
C HIS A 92 1.02 6.55 3.46
N CYS A 93 1.67 5.73 4.29
CA CYS A 93 1.03 5.04 5.40
C CYS A 93 1.87 5.28 6.68
N ALA A 94 2.00 4.29 7.56
CA ALA A 94 2.90 4.36 8.71
C ALA A 94 4.38 4.32 8.31
N GLU A 95 4.75 3.37 7.45
CA GLU A 95 6.15 3.13 7.05
C GLU A 95 6.38 3.31 5.54
N GLY A 96 5.33 3.66 4.80
CA GLY A 96 5.40 3.84 3.34
C GLY A 96 5.65 2.56 2.56
N LYS A 97 5.38 1.39 3.16
CA LYS A 97 5.76 0.08 2.63
C LYS A 97 4.58 -0.71 2.08
N ASP A 98 3.74 -1.26 2.95
CA ASP A 98 2.75 -2.25 2.51
C ASP A 98 1.54 -1.63 1.81
N ARG A 99 0.79 -0.77 2.52
CA ARG A 99 -0.36 -0.04 1.96
C ARG A 99 0.02 0.80 0.76
N THR A 100 1.12 1.53 0.91
CA THR A 100 1.66 2.37 -0.14
C THR A 100 2.08 1.52 -1.33
N GLY A 101 2.79 0.41 -1.10
CA GLY A 101 3.21 -0.53 -2.14
C GLY A 101 2.04 -1.07 -2.95
N ILE A 102 0.96 -1.53 -2.31
CA ILE A 102 -0.24 -2.03 -3.02
C ILE A 102 -0.85 -0.94 -3.91
N VAL A 103 -1.07 0.26 -3.38
CA VAL A 103 -1.67 1.38 -4.13
C VAL A 103 -0.78 1.84 -5.28
N ILE A 104 0.53 1.96 -5.05
CA ILE A 104 1.49 2.39 -6.05
C ILE A 104 1.67 1.33 -7.13
N ALA A 105 1.72 0.04 -6.78
CA ALA A 105 1.80 -1.05 -7.75
C ALA A 105 0.61 -1.04 -8.72
N LEU A 106 -0.61 -0.82 -8.22
CA LEU A 106 -1.79 -0.67 -9.07
C LEU A 106 -1.70 0.57 -9.97
N ALA A 107 -1.26 1.71 -9.43
CA ALA A 107 -1.11 2.93 -10.21
C ALA A 107 -0.07 2.78 -11.35
N LEU A 108 1.08 2.17 -11.05
CA LEU A 108 2.14 1.90 -12.04
C LEU A 108 1.69 0.87 -13.08
N ALA A 109 0.93 -0.16 -12.67
CA ALA A 109 0.34 -1.11 -13.60
C ALA A 109 -0.62 -0.44 -14.60
N ILE A 110 -1.45 0.51 -14.14
CA ILE A 110 -2.30 1.31 -15.03
C ILE A 110 -1.49 2.23 -15.94
N ALA A 111 -0.34 2.73 -15.47
CA ALA A 111 0.60 3.49 -16.30
C ALA A 111 1.38 2.63 -17.31
N GLY A 112 1.17 1.31 -17.34
CA GLY A 112 1.84 0.40 -18.27
C GLY A 112 3.30 0.10 -17.93
N VAL A 113 3.71 0.32 -16.68
CA VAL A 113 5.06 -0.01 -16.21
C VAL A 113 5.24 -1.52 -16.15
N ASP A 114 6.41 -2.01 -16.54
CA ASP A 114 6.72 -3.43 -16.49
C ASP A 114 6.66 -3.97 -15.04
N ARG A 115 6.07 -5.17 -14.89
CA ARG A 115 5.83 -5.76 -13.57
C ARG A 115 7.10 -6.02 -12.76
N HIS A 116 8.24 -6.27 -13.40
CA HIS A 116 9.51 -6.45 -12.69
C HIS A 116 10.04 -5.10 -12.21
N GLN A 117 9.85 -4.02 -12.98
CA GLN A 117 10.19 -2.67 -12.53
C GLN A 117 9.32 -2.22 -11.35
N ILE A 118 8.03 -2.56 -11.35
CA ILE A 118 7.14 -2.32 -10.19
C ILE A 118 7.67 -3.07 -8.95
N ALA A 119 8.08 -4.33 -9.13
CA ALA A 119 8.61 -5.16 -8.05
C ALA A 119 9.95 -4.65 -7.51
N GLU A 120 10.82 -4.13 -8.38
CA GLU A 120 12.10 -3.51 -8.02
C GLU A 120 11.90 -2.19 -7.27
N ASP A 121 10.97 -1.34 -7.72
CA ASP A 121 10.60 -0.10 -7.03
C ASP A 121 10.14 -0.37 -5.59
N TYR A 122 9.25 -1.35 -5.41
CA TYR A 122 8.83 -1.80 -4.09
C TYR A 122 10.01 -2.28 -3.24
N ALA A 123 10.92 -3.07 -3.81
CA ALA A 123 12.06 -3.61 -3.08
C ALA A 123 13.06 -2.51 -2.64
N ALA A 124 13.17 -1.42 -3.40
CA ALA A 124 14.02 -0.28 -3.07
C ALA A 124 13.61 0.40 -1.74
N SER A 125 12.37 0.22 -1.27
CA SER A 125 11.92 0.68 0.05
C SER A 125 12.73 0.09 1.22
N ALA A 126 13.40 -1.06 1.03
CA ALA A 126 14.24 -1.69 2.05
C ALA A 126 15.31 -0.75 2.60
N GLY A 127 15.98 0.00 1.70
CA GLY A 127 17.11 0.85 2.04
C GLY A 127 16.71 2.02 2.96
N HIS A 128 15.52 2.57 2.76
CA HIS A 128 15.00 3.68 3.56
C HIS A 128 14.52 3.24 4.95
N LEU A 129 14.20 1.95 5.12
CA LEU A 129 13.66 1.39 6.35
C LEU A 129 14.71 0.62 7.18
N ALA A 130 15.88 0.35 6.60
CA ALA A 130 16.91 -0.51 7.19
C ALA A 130 17.33 -0.08 8.62
N SER A 131 17.55 1.22 8.86
CA SER A 131 17.97 1.72 10.17
C SER A 131 16.90 1.52 11.25
N ARG A 132 15.63 1.84 10.91
CA ARG A 132 14.47 1.67 11.79
C ARG A 132 14.20 0.19 12.08
N PHE A 133 14.24 -0.66 11.05
CA PHE A 133 14.00 -2.10 11.18
C PHE A 133 15.10 -2.80 11.97
N SER A 134 16.37 -2.43 11.75
CA SER A 134 17.49 -2.96 12.53
C SER A 134 17.38 -2.62 14.01
N ALA A 135 16.96 -1.39 14.36
CA ALA A 135 16.76 -0.99 15.75
C ALA A 135 15.65 -1.82 16.42
N ALA A 136 14.50 -1.99 15.75
CA ALA A 136 13.40 -2.80 16.25
C ALA A 136 13.79 -4.28 16.45
N LEU A 137 14.48 -4.88 15.48
CA LEU A 137 14.95 -6.26 15.57
C LEU A 137 15.96 -6.49 16.69
N SER A 138 16.77 -5.48 17.01
CA SER A 138 17.77 -5.56 18.08
C SER A 138 17.13 -5.45 19.47
N ALA A 139 16.00 -4.75 19.58
CA ALA A 139 15.26 -4.57 20.82
C ALA A 139 14.37 -5.78 21.18
N GLU A 140 13.99 -6.61 20.20
CA GLU A 140 13.14 -7.78 20.42
C GLU A 140 13.95 -8.95 21.00
N ALA A 141 13.68 -9.36 22.23
CA ALA A 141 14.42 -10.41 22.94
C ALA A 141 13.98 -11.82 22.56
N ASP A 142 12.71 -12.03 22.21
CA ASP A 142 12.17 -13.34 21.88
C ASP A 142 12.60 -13.77 20.46
N PRO A 143 13.28 -14.92 20.28
CA PRO A 143 13.76 -15.36 18.98
C PRO A 143 12.66 -15.56 17.94
N ASP A 144 11.50 -16.07 18.36
CA ASP A 144 10.37 -16.34 17.46
C ASP A 144 9.68 -15.05 17.04
N ALA A 145 9.43 -14.13 17.97
CA ALA A 145 8.95 -12.78 17.67
C ALA A 145 9.92 -12.02 16.76
N ARG A 146 11.23 -12.11 17.00
CA ARG A 146 12.26 -11.47 16.16
C ARG A 146 12.27 -12.05 14.74
N LYS A 147 12.11 -13.38 14.60
CA LYS A 147 12.00 -14.04 13.30
C LYS A 147 10.74 -13.59 12.56
N MET A 148 9.60 -13.51 13.25
CA MET A 148 8.35 -13.02 12.69
C MET A 148 8.45 -11.56 12.25
N MET A 149 9.05 -10.70 13.08
CA MET A 149 9.29 -9.30 12.78
C MET A 149 10.17 -9.13 11.53
N ARG A 150 11.25 -9.91 11.41
CA ARG A 150 12.13 -9.89 10.23
C ARG A 150 11.38 -10.24 8.95
N ARG A 151 10.52 -11.27 9.00
CA ARG A 151 9.67 -11.65 7.85
C ARG A 151 8.70 -10.52 7.49
N GLY A 152 8.05 -9.92 8.49
CA GLY A 152 7.13 -8.80 8.28
C GLY A 152 7.80 -7.53 7.75
N GLN A 153 9.10 -7.34 8.03
CA GLN A 153 9.89 -6.18 7.57
C GLN A 153 10.44 -6.35 6.14
N ALA A 154 10.48 -7.58 5.60
CA ALA A 154 11.00 -7.83 4.26
C ALA A 154 10.22 -7.08 3.16
N THR A 155 10.94 -6.63 2.14
CA THR A 155 10.42 -5.95 0.93
C THR A 155 11.03 -6.60 -0.29
N GLU A 156 10.57 -7.81 -0.59
CA GLU A 156 11.12 -8.62 -1.68
C GLU A 156 10.35 -8.36 -2.98
N PRO A 157 11.00 -8.31 -4.15
CA PRO A 157 10.32 -8.22 -5.45
C PRO A 157 9.23 -9.29 -5.63
N ALA A 158 9.49 -10.50 -5.13
CA ALA A 158 8.53 -11.61 -5.15
C ALA A 158 7.18 -11.25 -4.52
N THR A 159 7.15 -10.41 -3.48
CA THR A 159 5.90 -9.95 -2.85
C THR A 159 4.99 -9.24 -3.85
N MET A 160 5.55 -8.31 -4.62
CA MET A 160 4.80 -7.59 -5.66
C MET A 160 4.45 -8.49 -6.83
N LEU A 161 5.35 -9.38 -7.24
CA LEU A 161 5.08 -10.30 -8.34
C LEU A 161 3.90 -11.22 -8.00
N THR A 162 3.85 -11.77 -6.78
CA THR A 162 2.72 -12.56 -6.29
C THR A 162 1.41 -11.78 -6.30
N LEU A 163 1.41 -10.52 -5.85
CA LEU A 163 0.22 -9.67 -5.91
C LEU A 163 -0.24 -9.45 -7.36
N LEU A 164 0.68 -9.13 -8.27
CA LEU A 164 0.37 -8.87 -9.67
C LEU A 164 -0.14 -10.14 -10.38
N ASP A 165 0.43 -11.31 -10.09
CA ASP A 165 -0.09 -12.61 -10.59
C ASP A 165 -1.50 -12.91 -10.08
N HIS A 166 -1.77 -12.60 -8.81
CA HIS A 166 -3.10 -12.76 -8.24
C HIS A 166 -4.12 -11.84 -8.90
N LEU A 167 -3.76 -10.57 -9.14
CA LEU A 167 -4.62 -9.63 -9.87
C LEU A 167 -4.89 -10.10 -11.30
N GLU A 168 -3.87 -10.60 -12.00
CA GLU A 168 -4.02 -11.15 -13.34
C GLU A 168 -4.95 -12.37 -13.36
N SER A 169 -4.67 -13.36 -12.53
CA SER A 169 -5.39 -14.64 -12.52
C SER A 169 -6.82 -14.56 -11.99
N ARG A 170 -7.07 -13.76 -10.95
CA ARG A 170 -8.38 -13.68 -10.29
C ARG A 170 -9.29 -12.60 -10.86
N TYR A 171 -8.71 -11.49 -11.31
CA TYR A 171 -9.47 -10.31 -11.72
C TYR A 171 -9.31 -9.95 -13.20
N ALA A 172 -8.50 -10.68 -13.97
CA ALA A 172 -8.10 -10.30 -15.33
C ALA A 172 -7.37 -8.93 -15.36
N GLY A 173 -6.46 -8.76 -14.41
CA GLY A 173 -5.50 -7.65 -14.36
C GLY A 173 -5.92 -6.47 -13.48
N ALA A 174 -4.98 -5.54 -13.27
CA ALA A 174 -5.15 -4.38 -12.39
C ALA A 174 -6.32 -3.47 -12.82
N ALA A 175 -6.51 -3.24 -14.12
CA ALA A 175 -7.61 -2.42 -14.63
C ALA A 175 -8.99 -3.02 -14.32
N SER A 176 -9.14 -4.33 -14.50
CA SER A 176 -10.39 -5.04 -14.19
C SER A 176 -10.64 -5.14 -12.69
N TYR A 177 -9.58 -5.31 -11.89
CA TYR A 177 -9.65 -5.19 -10.43
C TYR A 177 -10.17 -3.80 -10.01
N LEU A 178 -9.59 -2.72 -10.51
CA LEU A 178 -10.00 -1.36 -10.14
C LEU A 178 -11.43 -1.04 -10.59
N ARG A 179 -11.84 -1.46 -11.79
CA ARG A 179 -13.22 -1.30 -12.29
C ARG A 179 -14.25 -2.03 -11.45
N SER A 180 -13.98 -3.29 -11.10
CA SER A 180 -14.89 -4.05 -10.25
C SER A 180 -15.02 -3.48 -8.84
N ASN A 181 -14.10 -2.60 -8.43
CA ASN A 181 -14.08 -1.93 -7.13
C ASN A 181 -14.44 -0.44 -7.19
N GLY A 182 -14.93 0.07 -8.33
CA GLY A 182 -15.52 1.41 -8.44
C GLY A 182 -14.66 2.50 -9.07
N VAL A 183 -13.51 2.17 -9.67
CA VAL A 183 -12.77 3.11 -10.54
C VAL A 183 -13.27 2.97 -11.97
N ASP A 184 -13.93 3.98 -12.51
CA ASP A 184 -14.46 3.92 -13.87
C ASP A 184 -13.37 4.08 -14.96
N GLU A 185 -13.76 3.84 -16.22
CA GLU A 185 -12.85 3.90 -17.37
C GLU A 185 -12.25 5.31 -17.55
N HIS A 186 -13.01 6.37 -17.28
CA HIS A 186 -12.50 7.74 -17.38
C HIS A 186 -11.42 8.00 -16.33
N GLN A 187 -11.58 7.47 -15.12
CA GLN A 187 -10.59 7.56 -14.06
C GLN A 187 -9.33 6.75 -14.37
N LEU A 188 -9.44 5.58 -15.01
CA LEU A 188 -8.28 4.80 -15.46
C LEU A 188 -7.48 5.53 -16.53
N VAL A 189 -8.15 6.08 -17.55
CA VAL A 189 -7.50 6.87 -18.60
C VAL A 189 -6.83 8.12 -18.00
N ALA A 190 -7.52 8.81 -17.08
CA ALA A 190 -6.96 9.97 -16.40
C ALA A 190 -5.75 9.62 -15.52
N LEU A 191 -5.75 8.45 -14.86
CA LEU A 191 -4.60 7.96 -14.10
C LEU A 191 -3.40 7.71 -15.01
N HIS A 192 -3.59 6.96 -16.10
CA HIS A 192 -2.56 6.69 -17.09
C HIS A 192 -1.97 8.00 -17.63
N SER A 193 -2.84 8.94 -18.03
CA SER A 193 -2.43 10.23 -18.60
C SER A 193 -1.63 11.06 -17.60
N ARG A 194 -2.07 11.09 -16.33
CA ARG A 194 -1.37 11.80 -15.25
C ARG A 194 0.05 11.28 -15.03
N LEU A 195 0.23 9.96 -15.08
CA LEU A 195 1.51 9.32 -14.74
C LEU A 195 2.50 9.27 -15.92
N THR A 196 1.99 9.25 -17.15
CA THR A 196 2.82 9.18 -18.36
C THR A 196 3.04 10.53 -19.04
N GLY A 197 2.20 11.53 -18.73
CA GLY A 197 2.19 12.81 -19.43
C GLY A 197 1.60 12.75 -20.85
N VAL A 198 1.05 11.60 -21.26
CA VAL A 198 0.38 11.41 -22.55
C VAL A 198 -1.10 11.77 -22.40
N SER A 199 -1.63 12.61 -23.27
CA SER A 199 -3.07 12.99 -23.32
C SER A 199 -3.84 12.18 -24.34
#